data_AF-A0A437GZC9-F1
#
_entry.id   AF-A0A437GZC9-F1
#
_cell.length_a   1.000
_cell.length_b   1.000
_cell.length_c   1.000
_cell.angle_alpha   90.00
_cell.angle_beta   90.00
_cell.angle_gamma   90.00
#
_symmetry.space_group_name_H-M   'P 1'
#
loop_
_entity.id
_entity.type
_entity.pdbx_description
1 polymer ?
#
loop_
_entity_poly.entity_id
_entity_poly.type
_entity_poly.pdbx_seq_one_letter_code
_entity_poly.pdbx_strand_id
1 'polypeptide(L)'
;MNYAIDALLDQPVILLLVLAIGAGIGITVEKFFSGIEMEKRRAYWRGRKTGMKREPQKAPAIKGVPASTTETAAEQLKRVMNASFKARPLLNKPERRLLGVIDQALTDHSPGWRAMGQVSLGEILWSEDKAAFWAINAKRVDLLIVDADCQPLYAVEFQGTGHHTGDETAARDAVKKEALRRAGIGFVEVVSGDTPAEVREMVRKLIGKVDR
;
A
#
# COMPACT_ATOMS: atom_id res chain seq x y z
N MET A 1 -37.37 -37.95 9.29
CA MET A 1 -36.23 -37.05 9.55
C MET A 1 -36.62 -35.56 9.44
N ASN A 2 -37.90 -35.20 9.59
CA ASN A 2 -38.36 -33.79 9.58
C ASN A 2 -38.83 -33.31 10.97
N TYR A 3 -39.31 -34.22 11.83
CA TYR A 3 -39.78 -33.89 13.18
C TYR A 3 -38.75 -33.24 14.12
N ALA A 4 -37.45 -33.50 13.91
CA ALA A 4 -36.40 -32.94 14.77
C ALA A 4 -36.04 -31.48 14.42
N ILE A 5 -36.27 -31.06 13.17
CA ILE A 5 -36.00 -29.69 12.72
C ILE A 5 -37.18 -28.79 13.07
N ASP A 6 -38.41 -29.29 12.91
CA ASP A 6 -39.63 -28.55 13.24
C ASP A 6 -39.74 -28.28 14.76
N ALA A 7 -39.39 -29.27 15.60
CA ALA A 7 -39.34 -29.09 17.06
C ALA A 7 -38.24 -28.12 17.53
N LEU A 8 -37.17 -27.94 16.75
CA LEU A 8 -36.09 -26.98 17.05
C LEU A 8 -36.49 -25.54 16.68
N LEU A 9 -37.37 -25.36 15.68
CA LEU A 9 -37.91 -24.08 15.24
C LEU A 9 -39.06 -23.56 16.12
N ASP A 10 -39.84 -24.47 16.72
CA ASP A 10 -40.98 -24.13 17.59
C ASP A 10 -40.57 -23.66 19.01
N GLN A 11 -39.29 -23.78 19.37
CA GLN A 11 -38.76 -23.29 20.64
C GLN A 11 -37.74 -22.17 20.41
N PRO A 12 -38.17 -20.89 20.44
CA PRO A 12 -37.33 -19.74 20.09
C PRO A 12 -36.08 -19.63 20.97
N VAL A 13 -36.15 -20.12 22.21
CA VAL A 13 -35.04 -20.13 23.17
C VAL A 13 -33.95 -21.14 22.76
N ILE A 14 -34.32 -22.33 22.27
CA ILE A 14 -33.35 -23.35 21.89
C ILE A 14 -32.63 -22.96 20.60
N LEU A 15 -33.36 -22.40 19.63
CA LEU A 15 -32.77 -21.89 18.39
C LEU A 15 -31.73 -20.78 18.67
N LEU A 16 -32.04 -19.86 19.59
CA LEU A 16 -31.12 -18.80 20.00
C LEU A 16 -29.86 -19.35 20.70
N LEU A 17 -30.01 -20.38 21.54
CA LEU A 17 -28.87 -21.03 22.19
C LEU A 17 -27.94 -21.74 21.19
N VAL A 18 -28.50 -22.44 20.19
CA VAL A 18 -27.71 -23.11 19.14
C VAL A 18 -26.97 -22.09 18.28
N LEU A 19 -27.62 -20.99 17.89
CA LEU A 19 -26.97 -19.90 17.13
C LEU A 19 -25.88 -19.20 17.93
N ALA A 20 -26.10 -18.94 19.23
CA ALA A 20 -25.10 -18.32 20.10
C ALA A 20 -23.85 -19.21 20.28
N ILE A 21 -24.04 -20.53 20.41
CA ILE A 21 -22.93 -21.50 20.49
C ILE A 21 -22.16 -21.54 19.16
N GLY A 22 -22.86 -21.57 18.02
CA GLY A 22 -22.23 -21.52 16.69
C GLY A 22 -21.42 -20.25 16.45
N ALA A 23 -21.95 -19.09 16.82
CA ALA A 23 -21.26 -17.80 16.72
C ALA A 23 -20.03 -17.72 17.63
N GLY A 24 -20.13 -18.24 18.86
CA GLY A 24 -19.01 -18.33 19.80
C GLY A 24 -17.86 -19.19 19.28
N ILE A 25 -18.16 -20.33 18.67
CA ILE A 25 -17.16 -21.22 18.05
C ILE A 25 -16.51 -20.53 16.85
N GLY A 26 -17.29 -19.88 15.97
CA GLY A 26 -16.77 -19.16 14.80
C GLY A 26 -15.80 -18.03 15.17
N ILE A 27 -16.17 -17.18 16.14
CA ILE A 27 -15.34 -16.06 16.61
C ILE A 27 -14.04 -16.57 17.26
N THR A 28 -14.09 -17.72 17.94
CA THR A 28 -12.92 -18.29 18.61
C THR A 28 -11.94 -18.89 17.60
N VAL A 29 -12.45 -19.52 16.53
CA VAL A 29 -11.64 -20.11 15.45
C VAL A 29 -10.90 -19.03 14.65
N GLU A 30 -11.55 -17.93 14.27
CA GLU A 30 -10.90 -16.83 13.52
C GLU A 30 -9.79 -16.13 14.33
N LYS A 31 -9.99 -15.96 15.63
CA LYS A 31 -8.97 -15.41 16.54
C LYS A 31 -7.79 -16.36 16.75
N PHE A 32 -8.02 -17.68 16.70
CA PHE A 32 -6.96 -18.69 16.84
C PHE A 32 -6.08 -18.79 15.58
N PHE A 33 -6.66 -18.76 14.38
CA PHE A 33 -5.91 -18.78 13.12
C PHE A 33 -5.04 -17.53 12.92
N SER A 34 -5.55 -16.36 13.30
CA SER A 34 -4.78 -15.10 13.26
C SER A 34 -3.65 -15.07 14.30
N GLY A 35 -3.82 -15.71 15.46
CA GLY A 35 -2.77 -15.89 16.47
C GLY A 35 -1.61 -16.78 16.00
N ILE A 36 -1.92 -17.92 15.38
CA ILE A 36 -0.92 -18.89 14.88
C ILE A 36 -0.03 -18.28 13.77
N GLU A 37 -0.57 -17.39 12.93
CA GLU A 37 0.20 -16.72 11.88
C GLU A 37 1.16 -15.64 12.43
N MET A 38 0.77 -14.96 13.51
CA MET A 38 1.63 -14.00 14.21
C MET A 38 2.78 -14.68 14.96
N GLU A 39 2.55 -15.87 15.53
CA GLU A 39 3.60 -16.63 16.22
C GLU A 39 4.64 -17.19 15.25
N LYS A 40 4.23 -17.68 14.07
CA LYS A 40 5.16 -18.10 13.01
C LYS A 40 6.04 -16.94 12.54
N ARG A 41 5.47 -15.73 12.43
CA ARG A 41 6.24 -14.51 12.11
C ARG A 41 7.18 -14.12 13.25
N ARG A 42 6.75 -14.14 14.51
CA ARG A 42 7.63 -13.85 15.68
C ARG A 42 8.75 -14.88 15.83
N ALA A 43 8.50 -16.16 15.57
CA ALA A 43 9.52 -17.21 15.58
C ALA A 43 10.54 -17.01 14.46
N TYR A 44 10.10 -16.67 13.24
CA TYR A 44 10.97 -16.33 12.11
C TYR A 44 11.89 -15.14 12.44
N TRP A 45 11.35 -14.08 13.08
CA TRP A 45 12.15 -12.91 13.46
C TRP A 45 13.05 -13.14 14.70
N ARG A 46 12.69 -14.04 15.62
CA ARG A 46 13.54 -14.43 16.77
C ARG A 46 14.75 -15.26 16.34
N GLY A 47 14.61 -16.17 15.39
CA GLY A 47 15.73 -16.94 14.84
C GLY A 47 16.76 -16.09 14.08
N ARG A 48 16.36 -14.91 13.60
CA ARG A 48 17.26 -13.98 12.89
C ARG A 48 18.11 -13.12 13.82
N LYS A 49 17.72 -12.94 15.10
CA LYS A 49 18.47 -12.14 16.08
C LYS A 49 19.50 -12.93 16.89
N THR A 50 19.34 -14.25 17.02
CA THR A 50 20.25 -15.11 17.82
C THR A 50 21.39 -15.72 17.00
N GLY A 51 21.35 -15.63 15.66
CA GLY A 51 22.27 -16.34 14.77
C GLY A 51 23.25 -15.48 13.95
N MET A 52 23.50 -14.22 14.32
CA MET A 52 24.32 -13.31 13.50
C MET A 52 25.66 -12.96 14.14
N LYS A 53 26.53 -13.98 14.31
CA LYS A 53 27.95 -13.85 13.98
C LYS A 53 28.14 -14.50 12.62
N ARG A 54 28.23 -13.71 11.55
CA ARG A 54 28.66 -14.19 10.23
C ARG A 54 29.64 -13.19 9.62
N GLU A 55 30.82 -13.73 9.33
CA GLU A 55 31.92 -13.15 8.57
C GLU A 55 31.45 -12.53 7.25
N PRO A 56 32.22 -11.57 6.70
CA PRO A 56 31.87 -10.90 5.46
C PRO A 56 32.02 -11.86 4.27
N GLN A 57 30.94 -12.56 3.91
CA GLN A 57 30.85 -13.20 2.61
C GLN A 57 30.61 -12.12 1.55
N LYS A 58 31.60 -11.97 0.64
CA LYS A 58 31.44 -11.20 -0.60
C LYS A 58 30.18 -11.67 -1.32
N ALA A 59 29.19 -10.78 -1.45
CA ALA A 59 28.02 -11.04 -2.26
C ALA A 59 28.47 -11.35 -3.70
N PRO A 60 27.88 -12.35 -4.37
CA PRO A 60 28.13 -12.55 -5.79
C PRO A 60 27.63 -11.30 -6.51
N ALA A 61 28.50 -10.68 -7.29
CA ALA A 61 28.16 -9.52 -8.10
C ALA A 61 26.98 -9.88 -9.00
N ILE A 62 25.85 -9.21 -8.80
CA ILE A 62 24.74 -9.24 -9.76
C ILE A 62 25.30 -8.58 -11.01
N LYS A 63 25.69 -9.39 -12.01
CA LYS A 63 26.04 -8.88 -13.34
C LYS A 63 24.82 -8.14 -13.85
N GLY A 64 24.97 -6.83 -14.06
CA GLY A 64 23.94 -6.00 -14.67
C GLY A 64 23.49 -6.64 -15.98
N VAL A 65 22.22 -7.02 -16.05
CA VAL A 65 21.61 -7.43 -17.31
C VAL A 65 21.44 -6.14 -18.11
N PRO A 66 22.02 -6.02 -19.32
CA PRO A 66 21.84 -4.84 -20.13
C PRO A 66 20.36 -4.67 -20.49
N ALA A 67 19.89 -3.42 -20.41
CA ALA A 67 18.56 -3.03 -20.83
C ALA A 67 18.43 -3.15 -22.36
N SER A 68 18.12 -4.36 -22.85
CA SER A 68 17.55 -4.64 -24.18
C SER A 68 17.54 -6.15 -24.42
N THR A 69 16.59 -6.85 -23.81
CA THR A 69 16.11 -8.11 -24.39
C THR A 69 14.62 -7.97 -24.51
N THR A 70 14.13 -7.83 -25.73
CA THR A 70 12.72 -8.04 -26.06
C THR A 70 12.42 -9.51 -25.83
N GLU A 71 12.36 -9.93 -24.57
CA GLU A 71 11.90 -11.26 -24.21
C GLU A 71 10.49 -11.38 -24.77
N THR A 72 10.27 -12.42 -25.56
CA THR A 72 8.95 -12.69 -26.09
C THR A 72 8.00 -12.93 -24.91
N ALA A 73 6.70 -12.65 -25.09
CA ALA A 73 5.70 -12.92 -24.05
C ALA A 73 5.73 -14.41 -23.60
N ALA A 74 6.11 -15.31 -24.50
CA ALA A 74 6.31 -16.73 -24.20
C ALA A 74 7.48 -16.99 -23.24
N GLU A 75 8.61 -16.30 -23.40
CA GLU A 75 9.77 -16.40 -22.50
C GLU A 75 9.43 -15.83 -21.12
N GLN A 76 8.73 -14.69 -21.07
CA GLN A 76 8.26 -14.10 -19.82
C GLN A 76 7.29 -15.05 -19.08
N LEU A 77 6.33 -15.65 -19.80
CA LEU A 77 5.41 -16.62 -19.24
C LEU A 77 6.16 -17.83 -18.67
N LYS A 78 7.14 -18.36 -19.40
CA LYS A 78 7.98 -19.46 -18.92
C LYS A 78 8.70 -19.09 -17.62
N ARG A 79 9.21 -17.86 -17.49
CA ARG A 79 9.83 -17.39 -16.23
C ARG A 79 8.82 -17.34 -15.09
N VAL A 80 7.64 -16.78 -15.34
CA VAL A 80 6.55 -16.70 -14.35
C VAL A 80 6.12 -18.10 -13.88
N MET A 81 5.90 -19.04 -14.80
CA MET A 81 5.48 -20.41 -14.48
C MET A 81 6.51 -21.16 -13.61
N ASN A 82 7.79 -20.82 -13.71
CA ASN A 82 8.87 -21.46 -12.95
C ASN A 82 9.21 -20.73 -11.64
N ALA A 83 8.58 -19.60 -11.35
CA ALA A 83 8.83 -18.80 -10.17
C ALA A 83 7.79 -19.05 -9.06
N SER A 84 8.20 -18.93 -7.80
CA SER A 84 7.27 -18.90 -6.66
C SER A 84 6.87 -17.47 -6.34
N PHE A 85 5.57 -17.18 -6.33
CA PHE A 85 5.04 -15.87 -5.92
C PHE A 85 4.44 -15.92 -4.52
N LYS A 86 4.58 -14.82 -3.77
CA LYS A 86 3.92 -14.62 -2.47
C LYS A 86 3.29 -13.24 -2.45
N ALA A 87 2.07 -13.16 -1.95
CA ALA A 87 1.44 -11.89 -1.67
C ALA A 87 2.23 -11.13 -0.60
N ARG A 88 2.31 -9.82 -0.73
CA ARG A 88 2.88 -8.89 0.24
C ARG A 88 1.96 -7.68 0.39
N PRO A 89 2.00 -6.98 1.54
CA PRO A 89 1.27 -5.73 1.67
C PRO A 89 1.74 -4.70 0.63
N LEU A 90 0.80 -3.93 0.08
CA LEU A 90 1.07 -2.85 -0.86
C LEU A 90 1.91 -1.75 -0.23
N LEU A 91 1.48 -1.29 0.96
CA LEU A 91 2.13 -0.23 1.73
C LEU A 91 2.92 -0.77 2.91
N ASN A 92 4.06 -0.12 3.18
CA ASN A 92 4.82 -0.36 4.40
C ASN A 92 4.05 0.14 5.65
N LYS A 93 4.59 -0.09 6.85
CA LYS A 93 3.86 0.25 8.10
C LYS A 93 3.66 1.78 8.25
N PRO A 94 4.67 2.63 8.04
CA PRO A 94 4.48 4.08 8.04
C PRO A 94 3.50 4.60 7.00
N GLU A 95 3.64 4.22 5.72
CA GLU A 95 2.75 4.64 4.63
C GLU A 95 1.29 4.25 4.90
N ARG A 96 1.07 3.04 5.43
CA ARG A 96 -0.29 2.59 5.78
C ARG A 96 -0.90 3.39 6.92
N ARG A 97 -0.07 3.81 7.90
CA ARG A 97 -0.52 4.69 8.98
C ARG A 97 -0.87 6.07 8.40
N LEU A 98 -0.03 6.59 7.51
CA LEU A 98 -0.27 7.86 6.84
C LEU A 98 -1.58 7.82 6.03
N LEU A 99 -1.77 6.78 5.21
CA LEU A 99 -3.01 6.55 4.47
C LEU A 99 -4.23 6.60 5.41
N GLY A 100 -4.20 5.86 6.52
CA GLY A 100 -5.32 5.85 7.47
C GLY A 100 -5.61 7.22 8.11
N VAL A 101 -4.59 8.06 8.31
CA VAL A 101 -4.81 9.43 8.81
C VAL A 101 -5.40 10.33 7.73
N ILE A 102 -4.92 10.22 6.48
CA ILE A 102 -5.45 10.96 5.34
C ILE A 102 -6.91 10.55 5.07
N ASP A 103 -7.21 9.25 5.03
CA ASP A 103 -8.57 8.74 4.80
C ASP A 103 -9.57 9.28 5.82
N GLN A 104 -9.19 9.30 7.10
CA GLN A 104 -10.04 9.89 8.14
C GLN A 104 -10.24 11.39 7.93
N ALA A 105 -9.17 12.12 7.62
CA ALA A 105 -9.24 13.56 7.38
C ALA A 105 -10.10 13.91 6.15
N LEU A 106 -10.01 13.12 5.08
CA LEU A 106 -10.85 13.27 3.89
C LEU A 106 -12.31 12.95 4.21
N THR A 107 -12.58 11.88 4.96
CA THR A 107 -13.95 11.55 5.39
C THR A 107 -14.59 12.69 6.19
N ASP A 108 -13.80 13.34 7.07
CA ASP A 108 -14.29 14.41 7.95
C ASP A 108 -14.53 15.74 7.21
N HIS A 109 -13.84 16.00 6.09
CA HIS A 109 -13.77 17.33 5.47
C HIS A 109 -14.11 17.38 3.98
N SER A 110 -14.02 16.27 3.25
CA SER A 110 -14.38 16.15 1.84
C SER A 110 -14.74 14.68 1.51
N PRO A 111 -15.97 14.23 1.84
CA PRO A 111 -16.36 12.81 1.74
C PRO A 111 -16.40 12.25 0.31
N GLY A 112 -16.31 13.11 -0.71
CA GLY A 112 -16.16 12.69 -2.11
C GLY A 112 -14.72 12.33 -2.49
N TRP A 113 -13.72 12.85 -1.77
CA TRP A 113 -12.32 12.64 -2.09
C TRP A 113 -11.80 11.31 -1.53
N ARG A 114 -10.77 10.74 -2.18
CA ARG A 114 -10.18 9.45 -1.79
C ARG A 114 -8.67 9.50 -1.85
N ALA A 115 -8.00 8.73 -1.00
CA ALA A 115 -6.58 8.47 -1.12
C ALA A 115 -6.32 7.08 -1.71
N MET A 116 -5.31 6.97 -2.59
CA MET A 116 -4.91 5.76 -3.28
C MET A 116 -3.42 5.52 -3.07
N GLY A 117 -3.00 4.27 -2.87
CA GLY A 117 -1.60 3.93 -2.60
C GLY A 117 -0.83 3.42 -3.81
N GLN A 118 0.46 3.77 -3.88
CA GLN A 118 1.41 3.29 -4.89
C GLN A 118 0.92 3.53 -6.32
N VAL A 119 0.39 4.70 -6.62
CA VAL A 119 -0.16 5.00 -7.96
C VAL A 119 0.98 5.21 -8.96
N SER A 120 0.88 4.56 -10.11
CA SER A 120 1.83 4.78 -11.22
C SER A 120 1.55 6.12 -11.87
N LEU A 121 2.60 6.92 -12.07
CA LEU A 121 2.47 8.22 -12.72
C LEU A 121 2.05 8.11 -14.18
N GLY A 122 2.32 6.98 -14.86
CA GLY A 122 1.82 6.74 -16.22
C GLY A 122 0.31 6.60 -16.34
N GLU A 123 -0.40 6.35 -15.22
CA GLU A 123 -1.87 6.24 -15.20
C GLU A 123 -2.56 7.61 -15.05
N ILE A 124 -1.85 8.60 -14.52
CA ILE A 124 -2.39 9.93 -14.19
C ILE A 124 -1.71 11.07 -14.96
N LEU A 125 -0.59 10.80 -15.62
CA LEU A 125 0.15 11.76 -16.44
C LEU A 125 0.28 11.22 -17.86
N TRP A 126 0.04 12.10 -18.83
CA TRP A 126 0.23 11.84 -20.24
C TRP A 126 0.97 13.00 -20.89
N SER A 127 1.70 12.71 -21.98
CA SER A 127 2.46 13.69 -22.74
C SER A 127 2.56 13.25 -24.20
N GLU A 128 2.40 14.21 -25.13
CA GLU A 128 2.68 14.01 -26.55
C GLU A 128 4.17 13.75 -26.80
N ASP A 129 5.05 14.35 -25.98
CA ASP A 129 6.46 14.01 -25.96
C ASP A 129 6.65 12.61 -25.36
N LYS A 130 6.92 11.65 -26.25
CA LYS A 130 7.17 10.25 -25.89
C LYS A 130 8.34 10.11 -24.93
N ALA A 131 9.43 10.86 -25.10
CA ALA A 131 10.60 10.76 -24.23
C ALA A 131 10.25 11.20 -22.81
N ALA A 132 9.48 12.28 -22.66
CA ALA A 132 8.97 12.72 -21.36
C ALA A 132 8.01 11.68 -20.74
N PHE A 133 7.11 11.10 -21.54
CA PHE A 133 6.21 10.04 -21.06
C PHE A 133 6.97 8.80 -20.59
N TRP A 134 7.95 8.31 -21.35
CA TRP A 134 8.80 7.18 -20.95
C TRP A 134 9.64 7.49 -19.70
N ALA A 135 10.08 8.73 -19.52
CA ALA A 135 10.78 9.13 -18.33
C ALA A 135 9.87 9.01 -17.09
N ILE A 136 8.58 9.30 -17.19
CA ILE A 136 7.66 9.37 -16.03
C ILE A 136 6.86 8.08 -15.80
N ASN A 137 6.53 7.30 -16.84
CA ASN A 137 5.50 6.26 -16.78
C ASN A 137 5.78 5.13 -15.77
N ALA A 138 7.05 4.80 -15.52
CA ALA A 138 7.45 3.75 -14.60
C ALA A 138 7.63 4.26 -13.16
N LYS A 139 7.54 5.58 -12.96
CA LYS A 139 7.61 6.20 -11.63
C LYS A 139 6.26 6.08 -10.94
N ARG A 140 6.27 6.03 -9.61
CA ARG A 140 5.08 5.93 -8.77
C ARG A 140 5.17 6.96 -7.64
N VAL A 141 4.02 7.35 -7.12
CA VAL A 141 3.86 8.14 -5.89
C VAL A 141 3.40 7.22 -4.77
N ASP A 142 3.83 7.49 -3.54
CA ASP A 142 3.46 6.67 -2.40
C ASP A 142 1.95 6.69 -2.14
N LEU A 143 1.34 7.89 -2.17
CA LEU A 143 -0.10 8.10 -2.06
C LEU A 143 -0.56 9.19 -3.06
N LEU A 144 -1.80 9.10 -3.51
CA LEU A 144 -2.47 10.07 -4.38
C LEU A 144 -3.84 10.40 -3.80
N ILE A 145 -4.16 11.68 -3.63
CA ILE A 145 -5.49 12.18 -3.31
C ILE A 145 -6.20 12.52 -4.62
N VAL A 146 -7.41 12.01 -4.79
CA VAL A 146 -8.28 12.25 -5.94
C VAL A 146 -9.65 12.81 -5.49
N ASP A 147 -10.36 13.47 -6.39
CA ASP A 147 -11.74 13.90 -6.16
C ASP A 147 -12.78 12.77 -6.36
N ALA A 148 -14.06 13.13 -6.38
CA ALA A 148 -15.17 12.20 -6.56
C ALA A 148 -15.19 11.52 -7.93
N ASP A 149 -14.62 12.16 -8.95
CA ASP A 149 -14.52 11.67 -10.33
C ASP A 149 -13.17 10.96 -10.60
N CYS A 150 -12.40 10.69 -9.54
CA CYS A 150 -11.06 10.13 -9.58
C CYS A 150 -10.03 11.01 -10.32
N GLN A 151 -10.26 12.33 -10.43
CA GLN A 151 -9.25 13.23 -10.97
C GLN A 151 -8.13 13.46 -9.95
N PRO A 152 -6.85 13.41 -10.36
CA PRO A 152 -5.73 13.58 -9.46
C PRO A 152 -5.63 15.02 -8.94
N LEU A 153 -5.62 15.18 -7.62
CA LEU A 153 -5.50 16.48 -6.95
C LEU A 153 -4.11 16.70 -6.36
N TYR A 154 -3.65 15.74 -5.55
CA TYR A 154 -2.39 15.87 -4.81
C TYR A 154 -1.64 14.53 -4.71
N ALA A 155 -0.39 14.52 -5.15
CA ALA A 155 0.56 13.46 -4.82
C ALA A 155 1.14 13.68 -3.42
N VAL A 156 1.25 12.61 -2.63
CA VAL A 156 1.82 12.64 -1.28
C VAL A 156 2.94 11.60 -1.20
N GLU A 157 4.15 12.04 -0.90
CA GLU A 157 5.33 11.18 -0.74
C GLU A 157 5.74 11.07 0.73
N PHE A 158 6.05 9.86 1.19
CA PHE A 158 6.47 9.62 2.56
C PHE A 158 8.00 9.54 2.67
N GLN A 159 8.59 10.51 3.36
CA GLN A 159 10.04 10.55 3.59
C GLN A 159 10.39 9.81 4.90
N GLY A 160 10.98 8.61 4.75
CA GLY A 160 11.48 7.81 5.86
C GLY A 160 12.73 8.39 6.54
N THR A 161 13.13 7.82 7.68
CA THR A 161 14.33 8.27 8.43
C THR A 161 15.66 7.90 7.78
N GLY A 162 15.66 6.99 6.80
CA GLY A 162 16.85 6.59 6.06
C GLY A 162 17.00 7.40 4.78
N HIS A 163 17.51 8.62 4.86
CA HIS A 163 17.88 9.37 3.67
C HIS A 163 19.19 8.84 3.11
N HIS A 164 19.10 8.06 2.04
CA HIS A 164 20.19 7.96 1.07
C HIS A 164 20.11 9.19 0.16
N THR A 165 20.68 10.30 0.64
CA THR A 165 20.98 11.52 -0.15
C THR A 165 22.10 11.20 -1.14
N GLY A 166 21.76 10.44 -2.18
CA GLY A 166 22.53 10.38 -3.42
C GLY A 166 21.92 11.31 -4.45
N ASP A 167 22.75 11.86 -5.34
CA ASP A 167 22.33 12.76 -6.41
C ASP A 167 21.22 12.17 -7.30
N GLU A 168 21.21 10.83 -7.45
CA GLU A 168 20.19 10.10 -8.21
C GLU A 168 18.79 10.18 -7.59
N THR A 169 18.69 10.16 -6.24
CA THR A 169 17.42 10.32 -5.52
C THR A 169 16.85 11.71 -5.74
N ALA A 170 17.70 12.74 -5.62
CA ALA A 170 17.30 14.14 -5.81
C ALA A 170 16.83 14.39 -7.26
N ALA A 171 17.55 13.87 -8.25
CA ALA A 171 17.17 13.98 -9.65
C ALA A 171 15.82 13.28 -9.93
N ARG A 172 15.59 12.09 -9.35
CA ARG A 172 14.32 11.36 -9.52
C ARG A 172 13.14 12.13 -8.94
N ASP A 173 13.29 12.71 -7.76
CA ASP A 173 12.24 13.49 -7.11
C ASP A 173 11.95 14.79 -7.86
N ALA A 174 12.99 15.45 -8.40
CA ALA A 174 12.81 16.62 -9.26
C ALA A 174 11.97 16.32 -10.50
N VAL A 175 12.21 15.17 -11.16
CA VAL A 175 11.42 14.74 -12.33
C VAL A 175 9.95 14.53 -11.96
N LYS A 176 9.65 13.88 -10.82
CA LYS A 176 8.26 13.70 -10.36
C LYS A 176 7.59 15.03 -10.08
N LYS A 177 8.24 15.89 -9.29
CA LYS A 177 7.73 17.21 -8.89
C LYS A 177 7.41 18.07 -10.11
N GLU A 178 8.30 18.12 -11.09
CA GLU A 178 8.09 18.94 -12.30
C GLU A 178 6.97 18.39 -13.19
N ALA A 179 6.88 17.06 -13.37
CA ALA A 179 5.83 16.46 -14.17
C ALA A 179 4.43 16.69 -13.56
N LEU A 180 4.30 16.51 -12.24
CA LEU A 180 3.06 16.78 -11.51
C LEU A 180 2.67 18.26 -11.56
N ARG A 181 3.64 19.16 -11.36
CA ARG A 181 3.42 20.61 -11.46
C ARG A 181 2.90 21.01 -12.84
N ARG A 182 3.48 20.46 -13.92
CA ARG A 182 3.03 20.72 -15.30
C ARG A 182 1.63 20.20 -15.58
N ALA A 183 1.19 19.15 -14.89
CA ALA A 183 -0.16 18.60 -14.97
C ALA A 183 -1.15 19.28 -14.02
N GLY A 184 -0.74 20.30 -13.26
CA GLY A 184 -1.62 20.97 -12.29
C GLY A 184 -1.90 20.14 -11.03
N ILE A 185 -1.18 19.06 -10.79
CA ILE A 185 -1.35 18.18 -9.63
C ILE A 185 -0.42 18.68 -8.52
N GLY A 186 -0.97 18.93 -7.33
CA GLY A 186 -0.17 19.36 -6.19
C GLY A 186 0.76 18.26 -5.68
N PHE A 187 1.83 18.65 -5.00
CA PHE A 187 2.81 17.72 -4.44
C PHE A 187 3.08 18.05 -2.98
N VAL A 188 3.04 17.04 -2.12
CA VAL A 188 3.23 17.17 -0.67
C VAL A 188 4.19 16.10 -0.16
N GLU A 189 5.09 16.49 0.72
CA GLU A 189 6.00 15.58 1.41
C GLU A 189 5.56 15.48 2.87
N VAL A 190 5.44 14.25 3.36
CA VAL A 190 5.16 13.95 4.77
C VAL A 190 6.38 13.26 5.34
N VAL A 191 6.91 13.81 6.43
CA VAL A 191 8.11 13.25 7.07
C VAL A 191 7.71 12.28 8.16
N SER A 192 8.56 11.28 8.42
CA SER A 192 8.33 10.28 9.48
C SER A 192 8.11 10.83 10.91
N GLY A 193 8.44 12.10 11.15
CA GLY A 193 8.17 12.81 12.41
C GLY A 193 6.79 13.44 12.52
N ASP A 194 6.03 13.56 11.42
CA ASP A 194 4.74 14.25 11.43
C ASP A 194 3.72 13.50 12.29
N THR A 195 3.07 14.25 13.17
CA THR A 195 1.98 13.77 14.00
C THR A 195 0.69 13.63 13.19
N PRO A 196 -0.24 12.76 13.62
CA PRO A 196 -1.55 12.66 12.96
C PRO A 196 -2.31 14.00 12.89
N ALA A 197 -2.10 14.91 13.85
CA ALA A 197 -2.72 16.23 13.85
C ALA A 197 -2.16 17.12 12.74
N GLU A 198 -0.83 17.13 12.55
CA GLU A 198 -0.17 17.88 11.48
C GLU A 198 -0.60 17.38 10.10
N VAL A 199 -0.70 16.06 9.92
CA VAL A 199 -1.19 15.47 8.66
C VAL A 199 -2.65 15.88 8.40
N ARG A 200 -3.52 15.88 9.42
CA ARG A 200 -4.93 16.34 9.28
C ARG A 200 -5.01 17.82 8.88
N GLU A 201 -4.22 18.67 9.53
CA GLU A 201 -4.17 20.09 9.19
C GLU A 201 -3.59 20.33 7.78
N MET A 202 -2.62 19.52 7.36
CA MET A 202 -2.13 19.51 5.99
C MET A 202 -3.26 19.20 5.02
N VAL A 203 -4.02 18.11 5.22
CA VAL A 203 -5.15 17.74 4.36
C VAL A 203 -6.21 18.85 4.31
N ARG A 204 -6.54 19.47 5.46
CA ARG A 204 -7.49 20.59 5.50
C ARG A 204 -7.04 21.78 4.65
N LYS A 205 -5.75 22.11 4.70
CA LYS A 205 -5.16 23.17 3.85
C LYS A 205 -5.22 22.83 2.36
N LEU A 206 -5.08 21.56 1.99
CA LEU A 206 -5.20 21.12 0.60
C LEU A 206 -6.64 21.29 0.09
N ILE A 207 -7.63 20.92 0.89
CA ILE A 207 -9.05 21.07 0.56
C ILE A 207 -9.38 22.54 0.29
N GLY A 208 -9.03 23.44 1.23
CA GLY A 208 -9.30 24.89 1.08
C GLY A 208 -8.49 25.61 -0.01
N LYS A 209 -7.64 24.90 -0.76
CA LYS A 209 -6.96 25.42 -1.97
C LYS A 209 -7.69 25.04 -3.26
N VAL A 210 -8.43 23.93 -3.28
CA VAL A 210 -9.19 23.48 -4.46
C VAL A 210 -10.53 24.20 -4.54
N ASP A 211 -11.13 24.57 -3.40
CA ASP A 211 -12.40 25.30 -3.34
C ASP A 211 -12.28 26.81 -3.68
N ARG A 212 -11.10 27.29 -4.08
CA ARG A 212 -10.83 28.69 -4.45
C ARG A 212 -10.49 28.82 -5.93
#